data_AF-A0A4W2HUV5-F1
#
_entry.id   AF-A0A4W2HUV5-F1
#
_cell.length_a   1.000
_cell.length_b   1.000
_cell.length_c   1.000
_cell.angle_alpha   90.00
_cell.angle_beta   90.00
_cell.angle_gamma   90.00
#
_symmetry.space_group_name_H-M   'P 1'
#
loop_
_entity.id
_entity.type
_entity.pdbx_description
1 polymer ?
#
loop_
_entity_poly.entity_id
_entity_poly.type
_entity_poly.pdbx_seq_one_letter_code
_entity_poly.pdbx_strand_id
1 'polypeptide(L)'
;MTEQTYCDRLVQDTPFLTSLGRLSEQQVDRIILQLNRYYPQILSNKDTEKFRNPKLSLRVRLCDLLGHLQRSGERDCQEFYRALYIHAQPLHSCLPSRHALQNSDCTELDSGNASCELSDRGPVAFLTCLGLAAGLALLIYCCPPDPKVLPGARRVLGFSPVIIDRHVSRFLLAFLTDDLGGL
;
A
#
# COMPACT_ATOMS: atom_id res chain seq x y z
N MET A 1 -13.90 26.70 3.65
CA MET A 1 -13.17 25.50 4.08
C MET A 1 -11.76 25.95 4.40
N THR A 2 -11.31 25.80 5.65
CA THR A 2 -9.95 26.19 6.02
C THR A 2 -8.99 25.12 5.52
N GLU A 3 -8.18 25.46 4.52
CA GLU A 3 -7.06 24.63 4.07
C GLU A 3 -6.21 24.25 5.29
N GLN A 4 -6.11 22.95 5.59
CA GLN A 4 -5.37 22.48 6.76
C GLN A 4 -3.86 22.61 6.50
N THR A 5 -3.15 23.35 7.35
CA THR A 5 -1.71 23.60 7.15
C THR A 5 -0.90 22.30 7.27
N TYR A 6 0.30 22.27 6.71
CA TYR A 6 1.20 21.11 6.89
C TYR A 6 1.56 20.89 8.36
N CYS A 7 1.68 21.96 9.15
CA CYS A 7 1.92 21.88 10.59
C CYS A 7 0.76 21.19 11.32
N ASP A 8 -0.48 21.57 11.03
CA ASP A 8 -1.67 20.99 11.66
C ASP A 8 -1.78 19.49 11.36
N ARG A 9 -1.51 19.11 10.10
CA ARG A 9 -1.45 17.69 9.71
C ARG A 9 -0.34 16.95 10.45
N LEU A 10 0.83 17.57 10.63
CA LEU A 10 1.95 16.95 11.34
C LEU A 10 1.61 16.71 12.82
N VAL A 11 0.91 17.64 13.47
CA VAL A 11 0.41 17.46 14.84
C VAL A 11 -0.56 16.27 14.91
N GLN A 12 -1.50 16.19 13.97
CA GLN A 12 -2.45 15.09 13.86
C GLN A 12 -1.76 13.72 13.63
N ASP A 13 -0.73 13.69 12.78
CA ASP A 13 -0.07 12.45 12.37
C ASP A 13 1.07 12.03 13.32
N THR A 14 1.51 12.90 14.22
CA THR A 14 2.55 12.61 15.24
C THR A 14 2.31 11.32 16.04
N PRO A 15 1.12 11.08 16.65
CA PRO A 15 0.88 9.85 17.40
C PRO A 15 0.96 8.60 16.51
N PHE A 16 0.56 8.71 15.24
CA PHE A 16 0.64 7.62 14.28
C PHE A 16 2.10 7.30 13.92
N LEU A 17 2.88 8.31 13.56
CA LEU A 17 4.30 8.18 13.19
C LEU A 17 5.19 7.70 14.35
N THR A 18 4.85 8.06 15.58
CA THR A 18 5.60 7.69 16.80
C THR A 18 5.20 6.33 17.37
N SER A 19 4.20 5.66 16.78
CA SER A 19 3.79 4.33 17.22
C SER A 19 4.85 3.27 16.87
N LEU A 20 4.99 2.29 17.77
CA LEU A 20 6.08 1.31 17.70
C LEU A 20 6.00 0.52 16.38
N GLY A 21 7.15 0.39 15.69
CA GLY A 21 7.25 -0.43 14.47
C GLY A 21 6.74 0.23 13.19
N ARG A 22 6.23 1.47 13.22
CA ARG A 22 5.86 2.19 11.98
C ARG A 22 7.08 2.61 11.20
N LEU A 23 7.99 3.35 11.83
CA LEU A 23 9.24 3.80 11.21
C LEU A 23 10.42 3.01 11.74
N SER A 24 11.20 2.43 10.82
CA SER A 24 12.46 1.77 11.15
C SER A 24 13.58 2.81 11.34
N GLU A 25 14.62 2.43 12.09
CA GLU A 25 15.75 3.32 12.34
C GLU A 25 16.43 3.78 11.04
N GLN A 26 16.54 2.87 10.06
CA GLN A 26 17.09 3.19 8.76
C GLN A 26 16.24 4.19 7.97
N GLN A 27 14.90 4.11 8.08
CA GLN A 27 14.02 5.07 7.41
C GLN A 27 14.14 6.46 8.03
N VAL A 28 14.15 6.54 9.36
CA VAL A 28 14.32 7.81 10.09
C VAL A 28 15.67 8.44 9.74
N ASP A 29 16.73 7.65 9.74
CA ASP A 29 18.08 8.10 9.37
C ASP A 29 18.14 8.68 7.95
N ARG A 30 17.48 8.02 6.97
CA ARG A 30 17.41 8.51 5.59
C ARG A 30 16.61 9.80 5.49
N ILE A 31 15.47 9.89 6.20
CA ILE A 31 14.66 11.11 6.27
C ILE A 31 15.46 12.27 6.86
N ILE A 32 16.18 12.05 7.96
CA ILE A 32 17.03 13.08 8.58
C ILE A 32 18.10 13.56 7.59
N LEU A 33 18.76 12.65 6.87
CA LEU A 33 19.75 13.01 5.86
C LEU A 33 19.14 13.78 4.69
N GLN A 34 17.93 13.41 4.26
CA GLN A 34 17.21 14.11 3.20
C GLN A 34 16.92 15.57 3.58
N LEU A 35 16.52 15.80 4.83
CA LEU A 35 16.23 17.13 5.36
C LEU A 35 17.49 17.99 5.62
N ASN A 36 18.66 17.36 5.75
CA ASN A 36 19.92 18.05 5.97
C ASN A 36 20.68 18.35 4.66
N ARG A 37 20.65 17.44 3.68
CA ARG A 37 21.51 17.53 2.48
C ARG A 37 20.92 18.32 1.32
N TYR A 38 19.60 18.37 1.20
CA TYR A 38 18.95 18.97 0.05
C TYR A 38 18.43 20.37 0.38
N TYR A 39 18.40 21.24 -0.63
CA TYR A 39 17.82 22.57 -0.48
C TYR A 39 16.28 22.50 -0.58
N PRO A 40 15.54 23.18 0.31
CA PRO A 40 16.01 23.96 1.47
C PRO A 40 16.53 23.08 2.61
N GLN A 41 17.66 23.48 3.22
CA GLN A 41 18.23 22.77 4.36
C GLN A 41 17.38 23.04 5.61
N ILE A 42 16.64 22.02 6.04
CA ILE A 42 15.71 22.10 7.18
C ILE A 42 16.45 21.82 8.49
N LEU A 43 17.33 20.82 8.48
CA LEU A 43 18.10 20.43 9.66
C LEU A 43 19.54 20.89 9.56
N SER A 44 20.03 21.54 10.61
CA SER A 44 21.46 21.83 10.78
C SER A 44 22.26 20.54 10.95
N ASN A 45 23.57 20.58 10.68
CA ASN A 45 24.48 19.47 10.96
C ASN A 45 24.45 19.09 12.45
N LYS A 46 24.30 20.08 13.34
CA LYS A 46 24.21 19.84 14.80
C LYS A 46 22.93 19.06 15.17
N ASP A 47 21.81 19.41 14.57
CA ASP A 47 20.53 18.74 14.83
C ASP A 47 20.51 17.33 14.24
N THR A 48 21.15 17.15 13.09
CA THR A 48 21.33 15.85 12.44
C THR A 48 22.08 14.87 13.33
N GLU A 49 23.19 15.29 13.94
CA GLU A 49 23.94 14.47 14.89
C GLU A 49 23.12 14.13 16.14
N LYS A 50 22.32 15.08 16.64
CA LYS A 50 21.41 14.87 17.78
C LYS A 50 20.34 13.82 17.47
N PHE A 51 19.67 13.92 16.33
CA PHE A 51 18.57 13.03 15.94
C PHE A 51 19.03 11.66 15.42
N ARG A 52 20.33 11.50 15.10
CA ARG A 52 20.93 10.21 14.73
C ARG A 52 21.68 9.52 15.88
N ASN A 53 21.60 10.05 17.10
CA ASN A 53 22.33 9.49 18.24
C ASN A 53 21.77 8.10 18.65
N PRO A 54 22.53 7.00 18.52
CA PRO A 54 22.04 5.66 18.81
C PRO A 54 21.81 5.41 20.31
N LYS A 55 22.30 6.29 21.20
CA LYS A 55 22.09 6.18 22.66
C LYS A 55 20.66 6.48 23.07
N LEU A 56 19.89 7.19 22.23
CA LEU A 56 18.50 7.55 22.48
C LEU A 56 17.56 6.62 21.72
N SER A 57 16.46 6.22 22.37
CA SER A 57 15.43 5.42 21.71
C SER A 57 14.88 6.14 20.47
N LEU A 58 14.60 5.39 19.41
CA LEU A 58 14.09 5.92 18.15
C LEU A 58 12.83 6.78 18.35
N ARG A 59 11.92 6.32 19.21
CA ARG A 59 10.66 7.03 19.50
C ARG A 59 10.92 8.42 20.06
N VAL A 60 11.82 8.55 21.04
CA VAL A 60 12.15 9.85 21.64
C VAL A 60 12.78 10.78 20.60
N ARG A 61 13.75 10.28 19.82
CA ARG A 61 14.39 11.07 18.76
C ARG A 61 13.40 11.56 17.71
N LEU A 62 12.44 10.70 17.34
CA LEU A 62 11.41 11.01 16.35
C LEU A 62 10.39 12.01 16.90
N CYS A 63 9.94 11.87 18.15
CA CYS A 63 9.11 12.89 18.81
C CYS A 63 9.80 14.25 18.84
N ASP A 64 11.09 14.28 19.22
CA ASP A 64 11.87 15.52 19.28
C ASP A 64 12.05 16.15 17.89
N LEU A 65 12.28 15.34 16.85
CA LEU A 65 12.38 15.79 15.46
C LEU A 65 11.05 16.39 14.99
N LEU A 66 9.94 15.69 15.18
CA LEU A 66 8.60 16.19 14.79
C LEU A 66 8.26 17.48 15.53
N GLY A 67 8.56 17.54 16.83
CA GLY A 67 8.36 18.75 17.63
C GLY A 67 9.30 19.90 17.23
N HIS A 68 10.47 19.62 16.66
CA HIS A 68 11.34 20.64 16.09
C HIS A 68 10.72 21.21 14.80
N LEU A 69 10.31 20.34 13.87
CA LEU A 69 9.69 20.74 12.59
C LEU A 69 8.42 21.58 12.78
N GLN A 70 7.58 21.22 13.76
CA GLN A 70 6.37 21.98 14.11
C GLN A 70 6.68 23.41 14.57
N ARG A 71 7.82 23.63 15.23
CA ARG A 71 8.25 24.96 15.69
C ARG A 71 8.96 25.75 14.62
N SER A 72 9.63 25.08 13.69
CA SER A 72 10.40 25.72 12.62
C SER A 72 9.52 26.29 11.51
N GLY A 73 8.36 25.67 11.26
CA GLY A 73 7.28 26.25 10.45
C GLY A 73 6.75 25.36 9.35
N GLU A 74 5.90 25.93 8.50
CA GLU A 74 5.11 25.16 7.53
C GLU A 74 5.96 24.54 6.40
N ARG A 75 6.98 25.24 5.93
CA ARG A 75 7.90 24.76 4.88
C ARG A 75 8.64 23.49 5.34
N ASP A 76 9.05 23.47 6.60
CA ASP A 76 9.79 22.39 7.22
C ASP A 76 8.91 21.14 7.37
N CYS A 77 7.65 21.35 7.76
CA CYS A 77 6.65 20.29 7.79
C CYS A 77 6.37 19.73 6.38
N GLN A 78 6.28 20.59 5.37
CA GLN A 78 6.07 20.17 3.98
C GLN A 78 7.24 19.32 3.45
N GLU A 79 8.48 19.75 3.66
CA GLU A 79 9.66 18.98 3.25
C GLU A 79 9.78 17.66 4.02
N PHE A 80 9.34 17.61 5.28
CA PHE A 80 9.22 16.35 6.00
C PHE A 80 8.27 15.37 5.31
N TYR A 81 7.07 15.80 4.89
CA TYR A 81 6.17 14.92 4.14
C TYR A 81 6.78 14.47 2.81
N ARG A 82 7.52 15.35 2.14
CA ARG A 82 8.25 15.00 0.92
C ARG A 82 9.32 13.94 1.17
N ALA A 83 10.12 14.09 2.23
CA ALA A 83 11.12 13.10 2.64
C ALA A 83 10.48 11.77 3.07
N LEU A 84 9.36 11.83 3.79
CA LEU A 84 8.58 10.67 4.20
C LEU A 84 8.02 9.92 3.00
N TYR A 85 7.53 10.62 1.98
CA TYR A 85 7.07 10.01 0.73
C TYR A 85 8.19 9.24 0.01
N ILE A 86 9.40 9.81 -0.04
CA ILE A 86 10.55 9.18 -0.73
C ILE A 86 11.06 7.95 0.03
N HIS A 87 11.11 8.01 1.36
CA HIS A 87 11.79 6.97 2.16
C HIS A 87 10.85 6.01 2.89
N ALA A 88 9.56 6.32 2.96
CA ALA A 88 8.54 5.53 3.63
C ALA A 88 7.18 5.67 2.94
N GLN A 89 7.15 5.50 1.62
CA GLN A 89 5.95 5.61 0.79
C GLN A 89 4.72 4.85 1.35
N PRO A 90 4.83 3.59 1.85
CA PRO A 90 3.67 2.86 2.37
C PRO A 90 3.08 3.49 3.64
N LEU A 91 3.93 4.12 4.48
CA LEU A 91 3.45 4.83 5.67
C LEU A 91 2.83 6.17 5.29
N HIS A 92 3.41 6.85 4.32
CA HIS A 92 2.88 8.11 3.81
C HIS A 92 1.47 7.95 3.23
N SER A 93 1.14 6.81 2.60
CA SER A 93 -0.22 6.54 2.12
C SER A 93 -1.23 6.25 3.24
N CYS A 94 -0.83 5.59 4.33
CA CYS A 94 -1.74 5.26 5.44
C CYS A 94 -1.84 6.42 6.49
N LEU A 95 -1.50 7.67 6.15
CA LEU A 95 -1.52 8.81 7.09
C LEU A 95 -2.95 9.29 7.42
N PRO A 96 -3.29 9.50 8.71
CA PRO A 96 -4.61 9.99 9.12
C PRO A 96 -5.03 11.30 8.43
N SER A 97 -4.10 12.25 8.27
CA SER A 97 -4.37 13.53 7.61
C SER A 97 -4.82 13.39 6.14
N ARG A 98 -4.50 12.28 5.47
CA ARG A 98 -4.95 11.99 4.09
C ARG A 98 -6.32 11.33 4.05
N HIS A 99 -6.62 10.47 5.01
CA HIS A 99 -7.93 9.79 5.09
C HIS A 99 -9.05 10.76 5.49
N ALA A 100 -8.75 11.77 6.32
CA ALA A 100 -9.72 12.81 6.68
C ALA A 100 -10.23 13.59 5.45
N LEU A 101 -9.37 13.82 4.44
CA LEU A 101 -9.73 14.47 3.18
C LEU A 101 -10.59 13.55 2.31
N GLN A 102 -10.29 12.25 2.28
CA GLN A 102 -10.94 11.28 1.40
C GLN A 102 -12.35 10.88 1.89
N ASN A 103 -12.61 10.97 3.20
CA ASN A 103 -13.93 10.70 3.77
C ASN A 103 -14.93 11.86 3.59
N SER A 104 -14.49 13.05 3.15
CA SER A 104 -15.37 14.19 2.86
C SER A 104 -15.98 14.12 1.45
N ASP A 105 -15.28 13.49 0.50
CA ASP A 105 -15.71 13.36 -0.89
C ASP A 105 -15.72 11.88 -1.27
N CYS A 106 -16.74 11.15 -0.83
CA CYS A 106 -17.05 9.82 -1.38
C CYS A 106 -18.56 9.61 -1.42
N THR A 107 -19.16 10.00 -2.56
CA THR A 107 -20.17 9.14 -3.18
C THR A 107 -19.48 7.81 -3.50
N GLU A 108 -20.08 6.72 -3.02
CA GLU A 108 -19.72 5.32 -3.24
C GLU A 108 -18.94 5.05 -4.53
N LEU A 109 -17.68 4.63 -4.41
CA LEU A 109 -17.11 3.64 -5.32
C LEU A 109 -16.16 2.73 -4.54
N ASP A 110 -16.58 1.48 -4.47
CA ASP A 110 -15.92 0.29 -3.93
C ASP A 110 -14.50 0.14 -4.51
N SER A 111 -13.50 0.66 -3.79
CA SER A 111 -12.11 0.25 -4.00
C SER A 111 -11.75 -0.74 -2.91
N GLY A 112 -12.03 -2.01 -3.21
CA GLY A 112 -11.70 -3.16 -2.40
C GLY A 112 -10.22 -3.19 -2.02
N ASN A 113 -9.98 -2.89 -0.74
CA ASN A 113 -9.07 -3.58 0.17
C ASN A 113 -7.86 -4.30 -0.44
N ALA A 114 -6.67 -3.67 -0.45
CA ALA A 114 -5.38 -4.38 -0.26
C ALA A 114 -4.19 -3.41 -0.26
N SER A 115 -3.97 -2.61 0.79
CA SER A 115 -2.66 -1.92 0.97
C SER A 115 -2.35 -1.44 2.39
N CYS A 116 -2.96 -1.96 3.46
CA CYS A 116 -2.39 -1.79 4.82
C CYS A 116 -2.59 -3.08 5.66
N GLU A 117 -2.32 -4.27 5.09
CA GLU A 117 -2.18 -5.54 5.84
C GLU A 117 -0.79 -6.13 5.56
N LEU A 118 0.25 -5.46 6.05
CA LEU A 118 1.53 -6.09 6.31
C LEU A 118 1.55 -6.46 7.79
N SER A 119 1.69 -7.76 8.05
CA SER A 119 2.05 -8.35 9.36
C SER A 119 0.91 -8.85 10.26
N ASP A 120 0.10 -9.81 9.79
CA ASP A 120 -0.33 -10.95 10.67
C ASP A 120 -0.98 -12.15 9.91
N ARG A 121 -0.63 -12.39 8.64
CA ARG A 121 -1.21 -13.53 7.91
C ARG A 121 -0.46 -14.82 8.22
N GLY A 122 -0.94 -15.47 9.27
CA GLY A 122 -0.65 -16.87 9.59
C GLY A 122 -1.05 -17.87 8.47
N PRO A 123 -1.12 -19.18 8.78
CA PRO A 123 -1.17 -20.29 7.82
C PRO A 123 -2.28 -20.27 6.75
N VAL A 124 -3.21 -19.32 6.80
CA VAL A 124 -4.31 -19.14 5.85
C VAL A 124 -3.82 -18.75 4.45
N ALA A 125 -2.74 -17.97 4.32
CA ALA A 125 -2.17 -17.63 3.01
C ALA A 125 -1.55 -18.85 2.30
N PHE A 126 -1.02 -19.81 3.07
CA PHE A 126 -0.53 -21.08 2.53
C PHE A 126 -1.69 -21.99 2.11
N LEU A 127 -2.81 -21.99 2.86
CA LEU A 127 -4.00 -22.76 2.52
C LEU A 127 -4.70 -22.26 1.26
N THR A 128 -4.74 -20.94 1.00
CA THR A 128 -5.30 -20.41 -0.26
C THR A 128 -4.45 -20.78 -1.46
N CYS A 129 -3.11 -20.72 -1.32
CA CYS A 129 -2.19 -21.15 -2.38
C CYS A 129 -2.27 -22.65 -2.65
N LEU A 130 -2.31 -23.48 -1.60
CA LEU A 130 -2.47 -24.92 -1.70
C LEU A 130 -3.84 -25.30 -2.30
N GLY A 131 -4.92 -24.59 -1.94
CA GLY A 131 -6.24 -24.80 -2.52
C GLY A 131 -6.30 -24.47 -4.01
N LEU A 132 -5.66 -23.37 -4.43
CA LEU A 132 -5.59 -22.99 -5.84
C LEU A 132 -4.74 -23.98 -6.64
N ALA A 133 -3.58 -24.39 -6.11
CA ALA A 133 -2.71 -25.37 -6.75
C ALA A 133 -3.37 -26.75 -6.83
N ALA A 134 -4.02 -27.22 -5.76
CA ALA A 134 -4.76 -28.49 -5.76
C ALA A 134 -5.99 -28.44 -6.68
N GLY A 135 -6.69 -27.30 -6.75
CA GLY A 135 -7.81 -27.11 -7.67
C GLY A 135 -7.37 -27.14 -9.14
N LEU A 136 -6.27 -26.48 -9.49
CA LEU A 136 -5.68 -26.52 -10.82
C LEU A 136 -5.13 -27.92 -11.15
N ALA A 137 -4.50 -28.59 -10.18
CA ALA A 137 -4.02 -29.96 -10.35
C ALA A 137 -5.18 -30.95 -10.55
N LEU A 138 -6.30 -30.81 -9.82
CA LEU A 138 -7.48 -31.65 -10.00
C LEU A 138 -8.15 -31.38 -11.35
N LEU A 139 -8.21 -30.12 -11.80
CA LEU A 139 -8.71 -29.76 -13.12
C LEU A 139 -7.86 -30.37 -14.24
N ILE A 140 -6.53 -30.29 -14.14
CA ILE A 140 -5.62 -30.85 -15.14
C ILE A 140 -5.61 -32.38 -15.10
N TYR A 141 -5.75 -32.98 -13.92
CA TYR A 141 -5.80 -34.43 -13.76
C TYR A 141 -7.14 -35.04 -14.22
N CYS A 142 -8.27 -34.37 -13.97
CA CYS A 142 -9.59 -34.84 -14.36
C CYS A 142 -9.95 -34.50 -15.82
N CYS A 143 -9.29 -33.52 -16.44
CA CYS A 143 -9.46 -33.16 -17.84
C CYS A 143 -8.20 -33.51 -18.63
N PRO A 144 -8.02 -34.79 -19.04
CA PRO A 144 -6.95 -35.12 -19.97
C PRO A 144 -7.17 -34.36 -21.28
N PRO A 145 -6.13 -33.73 -21.86
CA PRO A 145 -6.21 -33.13 -23.17
C PRO A 145 -6.00 -34.26 -24.17
N ASP A 146 -7.07 -34.86 -24.66
CA ASP A 146 -7.00 -35.57 -25.94
C ASP A 146 -7.97 -34.94 -26.94
N PRO A 147 -7.50 -34.67 -28.18
CA PRO A 147 -8.33 -34.11 -29.23
C PRO A 147 -9.25 -35.22 -29.76
N LYS A 148 -10.34 -34.79 -30.39
CA LYS A 148 -11.30 -35.57 -31.20
C LYS A 148 -12.59 -35.97 -30.47
N VAL A 149 -13.53 -35.03 -30.51
CA VAL A 149 -14.96 -35.17 -30.84
C VAL A 149 -15.55 -36.60 -30.74
N LEU A 150 -16.23 -36.82 -29.59
CA LEU A 150 -17.59 -37.38 -29.36
C LEU A 150 -17.98 -38.79 -29.90
N PRO A 151 -19.01 -39.50 -29.34
CA PRO A 151 -20.04 -39.03 -28.41
C PRO A 151 -20.44 -39.97 -27.25
N GLY A 152 -20.98 -39.36 -26.19
CA GLY A 152 -22.07 -39.96 -25.42
C GLY A 152 -21.69 -40.66 -24.12
N ALA A 153 -21.87 -39.96 -23.00
CA ALA A 153 -22.73 -40.42 -21.90
C ALA A 153 -22.64 -39.46 -20.71
N ARG A 154 -23.74 -38.74 -20.50
CA ARG A 154 -24.24 -38.16 -19.24
C ARG A 154 -23.37 -38.38 -17.99
N ARG A 155 -22.91 -37.27 -17.38
CA ARG A 155 -23.20 -37.03 -15.97
C ARG A 155 -23.71 -35.60 -15.77
N VAL A 156 -24.99 -35.58 -15.40
CA VAL A 156 -25.74 -34.44 -14.91
C VAL A 156 -25.21 -34.06 -13.54
N LEU A 157 -24.66 -32.85 -13.43
CA LEU A 157 -24.62 -32.01 -12.23
C LEU A 157 -24.24 -30.61 -12.76
N GLY A 158 -25.16 -29.74 -13.15
CA GLY A 158 -26.36 -29.37 -12.44
C GLY A 158 -26.13 -28.07 -11.68
N PHE A 159 -25.74 -26.99 -12.37
CA PHE A 159 -26.01 -25.61 -11.96
C PHE A 159 -26.12 -24.74 -13.21
N SER A 160 -27.35 -24.46 -13.63
CA SER A 160 -27.62 -23.29 -14.46
C SER A 160 -27.52 -22.04 -13.59
N PRO A 161 -26.88 -20.98 -14.08
CA PRO A 161 -27.44 -19.65 -14.03
C PRO A 161 -28.04 -19.37 -15.42
N VAL A 162 -29.36 -19.39 -15.42
CA VAL A 162 -30.21 -18.75 -16.40
C VAL A 162 -29.79 -17.28 -16.53
N ILE A 163 -29.52 -16.87 -17.77
CA ILE A 163 -29.50 -15.49 -18.30
C ILE A 163 -28.35 -14.59 -17.83
N ILE A 164 -27.27 -14.52 -18.61
CA ILE A 164 -26.56 -13.26 -18.83
C ILE A 164 -26.42 -13.03 -20.34
N ASP A 165 -26.82 -11.82 -20.67
CA ASP A 165 -27.09 -11.23 -21.95
C ASP A 165 -25.90 -11.24 -22.93
N ARG A 166 -26.25 -11.13 -24.21
CA ARG A 166 -25.46 -11.41 -25.41
C ARG A 166 -24.29 -10.43 -25.68
N HIS A 167 -23.77 -9.71 -24.69
CA HIS A 167 -22.83 -8.60 -24.89
C HIS A 167 -21.40 -8.80 -24.33
N VAL A 168 -21.09 -9.91 -23.65
CA VAL A 168 -19.75 -10.10 -23.04
C VAL A 168 -18.72 -10.71 -24.01
N SER A 169 -19.13 -11.17 -25.20
CA SER A 169 -18.20 -11.74 -26.18
C SER A 169 -17.27 -10.72 -26.85
N ARG A 170 -17.50 -9.40 -26.67
CA ARG A 170 -16.63 -8.36 -27.23
C ARG A 170 -15.50 -7.91 -26.31
N PHE A 171 -15.59 -8.14 -24.99
CA PHE A 171 -14.52 -7.76 -24.07
C PHE A 171 -13.48 -8.87 -23.86
N LEU A 172 -13.86 -10.14 -23.97
CA LEU A 172 -12.91 -11.26 -23.85
C LEU A 172 -11.97 -11.43 -25.06
N LEU A 173 -12.34 -10.90 -26.24
CA LEU A 173 -11.45 -10.90 -27.40
C LEU A 173 -10.36 -9.82 -27.33
N ALA A 174 -10.53 -8.75 -26.55
CA ALA A 174 -9.49 -7.75 -26.36
C ALA A 174 -8.37 -8.27 -25.43
N PHE A 175 -8.73 -8.98 -24.37
CA PHE A 175 -7.75 -9.49 -23.39
C PHE A 175 -6.89 -10.65 -23.89
N LEU A 176 -7.36 -11.45 -24.86
CA LEU A 176 -6.57 -12.55 -25.43
C LEU A 176 -5.71 -12.13 -26.64
N THR A 177 -6.00 -10.99 -27.28
CA THR A 177 -5.23 -10.50 -28.42
C THR A 177 -3.99 -9.70 -28.02
N ASP A 178 -3.98 -9.06 -26.84
CA ASP A 178 -2.83 -8.24 -26.41
C ASP A 178 -1.64 -9.06 -25.84
N ASP A 179 -1.83 -10.31 -25.44
CA ASP A 179 -0.73 -11.18 -24.97
C ASP A 179 0.06 -11.87 -26.10
N LEU A 180 -0.31 -11.67 -27.37
CA LEU A 180 0.35 -12.31 -28.53
C LEU A 180 0.97 -11.33 -29.54
N GLY A 181 1.29 -10.10 -29.11
CA GLY A 181 1.84 -9.03 -29.96
C GLY A 181 3.26 -8.59 -29.58
N GLY A 182 4.07 -9.45 -28.97
CA GLY A 182 5.39 -9.08 -28.45
C GLY A 182 6.46 -10.16 -28.61
N LEU A 183 6.65 -10.68 -29.83
CA LEU A 183 7.93 -11.27 -30.24
C LEU A 183 8.22 -10.97 -31.71
#